data_AF-A0A511WAW1-F1
#
_entry.id   AF-A0A511WAW1-F1
#
_cell.length_a   1.000
_cell.length_b   1.000
_cell.length_c   1.000
_cell.angle_alpha   90.00
_cell.angle_beta   90.00
_cell.angle_gamma   90.00
#
_symmetry.space_group_name_H-M   'P 1'
#
loop_
_entity.id
_entity.type
_entity.pdbx_description
1 polymer ?
#
loop_
_entity_poly.entity_id
_entity_poly.type
_entity_poly.pdbx_seq_one_letter_code
_entity_poly.pdbx_strand_id
1 'polypeptide(L)'
;MSNDHTMKFQFSDDSQEQLVNEILHQVYSSLEEKGYNPINQIVGYLLSGDPAYIPRHNDARNLISQIERDEIIEEVVKNYLQTNKR
;
A
#
# COMPACT_ATOMS: atom_id res chain seq x y z
N MET A 1 -33.89 3.46 -22.76
CA MET A 1 -33.40 2.27 -22.04
C MET A 1 -31.88 2.31 -22.08
N SER A 2 -31.30 2.42 -20.88
CA SER A 2 -29.91 2.15 -20.46
C SER A 2 -28.75 2.74 -21.26
N ASN A 3 -28.37 3.96 -20.87
CA ASN A 3 -27.09 4.59 -21.18
C ASN A 3 -26.03 4.05 -20.20
N ASP A 4 -25.38 2.93 -20.53
CA ASP A 4 -24.25 2.40 -19.74
C ASP A 4 -23.01 3.28 -19.95
N HIS A 5 -22.94 4.36 -19.18
CA HIS A 5 -21.74 5.19 -19.07
C HIS A 5 -20.86 4.58 -18.00
N THR A 6 -19.98 3.67 -18.39
CA THR A 6 -18.82 3.32 -17.55
C THR A 6 -17.94 4.56 -17.47
N MET A 7 -18.18 5.39 -16.47
CA MET A 7 -17.26 6.47 -16.11
C MET A 7 -15.95 5.80 -15.70
N LYS A 8 -14.95 5.86 -16.59
CA LYS A 8 -13.56 5.64 -16.18
C LYS A 8 -13.28 6.72 -15.14
N PHE A 9 -13.33 6.35 -13.87
CA PHE A 9 -12.79 7.18 -12.80
C PHE A 9 -11.36 7.50 -13.21
N GLN A 10 -11.14 8.77 -13.54
CA GLN A 10 -9.83 9.29 -13.84
C GLN A 10 -9.14 9.33 -12.48
N PHE A 11 -8.47 8.23 -12.12
CA PHE A 11 -7.62 8.20 -10.94
C PHE A 11 -6.59 9.31 -11.15
N SER A 12 -6.77 10.43 -10.47
CA SER A 12 -5.71 11.43 -10.34
C SER A 12 -4.52 10.72 -9.68
N ASP A 13 -3.29 11.00 -10.10
CA ASP A 13 -2.10 10.42 -9.46
C ASP A 13 -2.17 10.61 -7.93
N ASP A 14 -2.63 11.78 -7.47
CA ASP A 14 -2.87 12.10 -6.05
C ASP A 14 -3.76 11.08 -5.31
N SER A 15 -4.72 10.44 -5.99
CA SER A 15 -5.63 9.45 -5.39
C SER A 15 -4.96 8.11 -5.15
N GLN A 16 -4.00 7.74 -6.01
CA GLN A 16 -3.22 6.51 -5.85
C GLN A 16 -2.17 6.68 -4.75
N GLU A 17 -1.49 7.83 -4.70
CA GLU A 17 -0.54 8.16 -3.62
C GLU A 17 -1.20 8.09 -2.24
N GLN A 18 -2.39 8.70 -2.11
CA GLN A 18 -3.18 8.65 -0.89
C GLN A 18 -3.56 7.22 -0.51
N LEU A 19 -4.01 6.42 -1.48
CA LEU A 19 -4.38 5.03 -1.24
C LEU A 19 -3.19 4.19 -0.74
N VAL A 20 -2.02 4.30 -1.37
CA VAL A 20 -0.78 3.62 -0.95
C VAL A 20 -0.42 4.04 0.47
N ASN A 21 -0.47 5.33 0.77
CA ASN A 21 -0.16 5.86 2.10
C ASN A 21 -1.11 5.28 3.17
N GLU A 22 -2.42 5.33 2.93
CA GLU A 22 -3.43 4.81 3.86
C GLU A 22 -3.25 3.31 4.13
N ILE A 23 -3.05 2.52 3.07
CA ILE A 23 -2.85 1.07 3.19
C ILE A 23 -1.57 0.75 3.96
N LEU A 24 -0.45 1.42 3.67
CA LEU A 24 0.80 1.22 4.40
C LEU A 24 0.64 1.56 5.89
N HIS A 25 -0.07 2.63 6.24
CA HIS A 25 -0.35 2.97 7.64
C HIS A 25 -1.22 1.93 8.34
N GLN A 26 -2.26 1.42 7.67
CA GLN A 26 -3.12 0.38 8.24
C GLN A 26 -2.37 -0.94 8.44
N VAL A 27 -1.53 -1.33 7.49
CA VAL A 27 -0.65 -2.50 7.60
C VAL A 27 0.34 -2.32 8.74
N TYR A 28 0.96 -1.14 8.84
CA TYR A 28 1.91 -0.82 9.90
C TYR A 28 1.28 -0.99 11.29
N SER A 29 0.12 -0.36 11.54
CA SER A 29 -0.60 -0.48 12.81
C SER A 29 -1.01 -1.93 13.11
N SER A 30 -1.44 -2.67 12.09
CA SER A 30 -1.83 -4.08 12.25
C SER A 30 -0.65 -4.98 12.63
N LEU A 31 0.55 -4.65 12.14
CA LEU A 31 1.79 -5.34 12.49
C LEU A 31 2.24 -5.01 13.92
N GLU A 32 2.16 -3.74 14.33
CA GLU A 32 2.48 -3.31 15.71
C GLU A 32 1.54 -3.95 16.73
N GLU A 33 0.22 -3.95 16.48
CA GLU A 33 -0.77 -4.57 17.37
C GLU A 33 -0.53 -6.06 17.59
N LYS A 34 0.07 -6.74 16.60
CA LYS A 34 0.42 -8.16 16.69
C LYS A 34 1.83 -8.41 17.22
N GLY A 35 2.59 -7.36 17.53
CA GLY A 35 3.95 -7.46 18.05
C GLY A 35 5.00 -7.85 17.01
N TYR A 36 4.70 -7.68 15.72
CA TYR A 36 5.70 -7.83 14.66
C TYR A 36 6.50 -6.54 14.49
N ASN A 37 7.71 -6.63 13.92
CA ASN A 37 8.43 -5.46 13.43
C ASN A 37 7.81 -5.04 12.07
N PRO A 38 7.10 -3.90 11.98
CA PRO A 38 6.35 -3.59 10.77
C PRO A 38 7.24 -3.38 9.55
N ILE A 39 8.37 -2.69 9.73
CA ILE A 39 9.31 -2.38 8.66
C ILE A 39 9.87 -3.66 8.03
N ASN A 40 10.33 -4.60 8.87
CA ASN A 40 10.89 -5.86 8.36
C ASN A 40 9.86 -6.69 7.58
N GLN A 41 8.60 -6.71 8.04
CA GLN A 41 7.54 -7.47 7.39
C GLN A 41 7.10 -6.83 6.07
N ILE A 42 7.00 -5.50 6.02
CA ILE A 42 6.68 -4.77 4.79
C ILE A 42 7.82 -4.95 3.78
N VAL A 43 9.08 -4.78 4.18
CA VAL A 43 10.24 -5.02 3.29
C VAL A 43 10.27 -6.48 2.80
N GLY A 44 10.03 -7.45 3.68
CA GLY A 44 9.94 -8.87 3.32
C GLY A 44 8.85 -9.14 2.28
N TYR A 45 7.67 -8.54 2.45
CA TYR A 45 6.58 -8.61 1.49
C TYR A 45 6.94 -7.99 0.14
N LEU A 46 7.51 -6.78 0.12
CA LEU A 46 7.85 -6.08 -1.13
C LEU A 46 8.89 -6.86 -1.95
N LEU A 47 9.91 -7.43 -1.29
CA LEU A 47 10.96 -8.20 -1.97
C LEU A 47 10.50 -9.58 -2.44
N SER A 48 9.71 -10.29 -1.63
CA SER A 48 9.33 -11.69 -1.92
C SER A 48 8.00 -11.82 -2.69
N GLY A 49 7.08 -10.89 -2.47
CA GLY A 49 5.68 -11.01 -2.89
C GLY A 49 4.86 -11.98 -2.05
N ASP A 50 5.42 -12.56 -0.99
CA ASP A 50 4.72 -13.55 -0.17
C ASP A 50 3.79 -12.84 0.85
N PRO A 51 2.46 -12.98 0.74
CA PRO A 51 1.53 -12.38 1.68
C PRO A 51 1.63 -12.95 3.10
N ALA A 52 2.37 -14.04 3.33
CA ALA A 52 2.63 -14.59 4.65
C ALA A 52 3.34 -13.61 5.60
N TYR A 53 4.11 -12.66 5.07
CA TYR A 53 4.75 -11.59 5.86
C TYR A 53 3.72 -10.65 6.53
N ILE A 54 2.53 -10.50 5.95
CA ILE A 54 1.51 -9.58 6.47
C ILE A 54 0.43 -10.38 7.21
N PRO A 55 0.10 -10.07 8.48
CA PRO A 55 -0.92 -10.79 9.23
C PRO A 55 -2.31 -10.56 8.61
N ARG A 56 -3.22 -11.52 8.80
CA ARG A 56 -4.63 -11.38 8.39
C ARG A 56 -5.44 -10.44 9.30
N HIS A 57 -4.78 -9.78 10.24
CA HIS A 57 -5.40 -8.90 11.22
C HIS A 57 -5.82 -7.58 10.57
N ASN A 58 -6.98 -7.04 10.98
CA ASN A 58 -7.56 -5.79 10.47
C ASN A 58 -7.57 -5.69 8.93
N ASP A 59 -7.73 -6.82 8.25
CA ASP A 59 -7.73 -6.94 6.79
C ASP A 59 -6.44 -6.50 6.08
N ALA A 60 -5.35 -6.25 6.82
CA ALA A 60 -4.10 -5.70 6.29
C ALA A 60 -3.52 -6.51 5.13
N ARG A 61 -3.57 -7.85 5.22
CA ARG A 61 -3.10 -8.73 4.14
C ARG A 61 -3.89 -8.53 2.84
N ASN A 62 -5.21 -8.36 2.92
CA ASN A 62 -6.03 -8.20 1.73
C ASN A 62 -5.83 -6.82 1.14
N LEU A 63 -5.77 -5.78 1.98
CA LEU A 63 -5.53 -4.40 1.56
C LEU A 63 -4.23 -4.24 0.79
N ILE A 64 -3.11 -4.72 1.34
CA ILE A 64 -1.81 -4.58 0.67
C ILE A 64 -1.70 -5.42 -0.60
N SER A 65 -2.48 -6.49 -0.73
CA SER A 65 -2.52 -7.32 -1.93
C SER A 65 -3.38 -6.73 -3.06
N GLN A 66 -4.11 -5.65 -2.80
CA GLN A 66 -4.91 -4.94 -3.82
C GLN A 66 -4.08 -3.92 -4.62
N ILE A 67 -2.89 -3.58 -4.14
CA ILE A 67 -1.96 -2.65 -4.81
C ILE A 67 -0.80 -3.47 -5.38
N GLU A 68 -0.33 -3.09 -6.57
CA GLU A 68 0.87 -3.70 -7.12
C GLU A 68 2.12 -3.28 -6.32
N ARG A 69 3.09 -4.19 -6.17
CA ARG A 69 4.26 -3.96 -5.29
C ARG A 69 5.17 -2.86 -5.83
N ASP A 70 5.26 -2.74 -7.15
CA ASP A 70 6.04 -1.69 -7.81
C ASP A 70 5.44 -0.30 -7.56
N GLU A 71 4.11 -0.15 -7.52
CA GLU A 71 3.43 1.10 -7.13
C GLU A 71 3.81 1.51 -5.69
N ILE A 72 3.82 0.55 -4.75
CA ILE A 72 4.24 0.81 -3.37
C ILE A 72 5.71 1.24 -3.31
N ILE A 73 6.59 0.56 -4.05
CA ILE A 73 8.02 0.87 -4.07
C ILE A 73 8.27 2.25 -4.70
N GLU A 74 7.62 2.55 -5.82
CA GLU A 74 7.70 3.84 -6.50
C GLU A 74 7.33 4.97 -5.56
N GLU A 75 6.18 4.85 -4.88
CA GLU A 75 5.69 5.87 -3.97
C GLU A 75 6.62 6.08 -2.76
N VAL A 76 7.15 5.01 -2.18
CA VAL A 76 8.14 5.08 -1.09
C VAL A 76 9.42 5.80 -1.55
N VAL A 77 9.94 5.48 -2.75
CA VAL A 77 11.14 6.12 -3.29
C VAL A 77 10.87 7.60 -3.60
N LYS A 78 9.72 7.91 -4.20
CA LYS A 78 9.31 9.29 -4.51
C LYS A 78 9.24 10.13 -3.23
N ASN A 79 8.54 9.67 -2.21
CA ASN A 79 8.43 10.38 -0.93
C ASN A 79 9.78 10.52 -0.21
N TYR A 80 10.62 9.49 -0.23
CA TYR A 80 11.95 9.56 0.36
C TYR A 80 12.81 10.64 -0.33
N LEU A 81 12.82 10.69 -1.66
CA LEU A 81 13.60 11.69 -2.40
C LEU A 81 13.01 13.10 -2.27
N GLN A 82 11.69 13.25 -2.23
CA GLN A 82 11.04 14.55 -2.01
C GLN A 82 11.33 15.12 -0.62
N THR A 83 11.25 14.29 0.43
CA THR A 83 11.50 14.71 1.82
C THR A 83 12.95 15.15 2.04
N ASN A 84 13.89 14.55 1.31
CA ASN A 84 15.33 14.80 1.45
C ASN A 84 15.88 15.92 0.53
N LYS A 85 15.06 16.60 -0.29
CA LYS A 85 15.47 17.75 -1.11
C LYS A 85 15.68 19.05 -0.31
N ARG A 86 16.22 18.95 0.91
CA ARG A 86 16.57 20.11 1.75
C ARG A 86 17.94 20.67 1.37
#